data_AF-A0A451BUT5-F1
#
_entry.id   AF-A0A451BUT5-F1
#
_cell.length_a   1.000
_cell.length_b   1.000
_cell.length_c   1.000
_cell.angle_alpha   90.00
_cell.angle_beta   90.00
_cell.angle_gamma   90.00
#
_symmetry.space_group_name_H-M   'P 1'
#
loop_
_entity.id
_entity.type
_entity.pdbx_description
1 polymer ?
#
loop_
_entity_poly.entity_id
_entity_poly.type
_entity_poly.pdbx_seq_one_letter_code
_entity_poly.pdbx_strand_id
1 'polypeptide(L)'
;MIIYNPLDGNAITSAIPSKPRHCFLMTKLGPPVPRSVCVIHDAVTELCTDFDYRVIDANSRITGRDFLLKIWKLIASAPLSVGISHEDIPEATQANIYYEIGIAQALGKETLLIKSPKARLPSDFIRTEYVEFNDEFRDRFNAYLASLLEQAEHYEIVADQLDRNPILAIDYLKRAFLISGDEHLRNKARGLLDEAGLDDRARNSVELLAADF
;
A
#
# COMPACT_ATOMS: atom_id res chain seq x y z
N MET A 1 -9.97 8.07 4.48
CA MET A 1 -10.79 7.03 3.80
C MET A 1 -11.48 6.14 4.83
N ILE A 2 -12.78 5.86 4.67
CA ILE A 2 -13.49 4.86 5.49
C ILE A 2 -13.08 3.48 5.00
N ILE A 3 -12.61 2.63 5.91
CA ILE A 3 -12.22 1.25 5.58
C ILE A 3 -13.31 0.33 6.11
N TYR A 4 -13.88 -0.48 5.21
CA TYR A 4 -14.87 -1.49 5.56
C TYR A 4 -14.20 -2.84 5.79
N ASN A 5 -14.72 -3.60 6.76
CA ASN A 5 -14.28 -4.96 7.02
C ASN A 5 -14.84 -5.89 5.94
N PRO A 6 -13.97 -6.62 5.20
CA PRO A 6 -14.42 -7.46 4.09
C PRO A 6 -15.26 -8.67 4.53
N LEU A 7 -15.28 -9.00 5.82
CA LEU A 7 -15.99 -10.18 6.34
C LEU A 7 -17.46 -9.92 6.67
N ASP A 8 -17.78 -8.70 7.11
CA ASP A 8 -19.12 -8.36 7.61
C ASP A 8 -19.69 -7.07 6.99
N GLY A 9 -18.90 -6.33 6.20
CA GLY A 9 -19.31 -5.08 5.56
C GLY A 9 -19.40 -3.88 6.50
N ASN A 10 -19.07 -4.04 7.78
CA ASN A 10 -19.11 -2.94 8.74
C ASN A 10 -17.87 -2.04 8.60
N ALA A 11 -18.01 -0.75 8.93
CA ALA A 11 -16.85 0.13 9.01
C ALA A 11 -15.89 -0.34 10.11
N ILE A 12 -14.59 -0.33 9.83
CA ILE A 12 -13.56 -0.59 10.84
C ILE A 12 -13.49 0.64 11.75
N THR A 13 -13.91 0.45 13.01
CA THR A 13 -13.95 1.50 14.05
C THR A 13 -12.71 1.53 14.95
N SER A 14 -11.67 0.79 14.57
CA SER A 14 -10.39 0.71 15.30
C SER A 14 -9.27 1.22 14.42
N ALA A 15 -8.31 1.94 15.02
CA ALA A 15 -7.14 2.42 14.29
C ALA A 15 -6.36 1.25 13.67
N ILE A 16 -5.96 1.42 12.41
CA ILE A 16 -5.01 0.55 11.73
C ILE A 16 -3.66 1.26 11.83
N PRO A 17 -2.69 0.72 12.59
CA PRO A 17 -1.40 1.36 12.77
C PRO A 17 -0.72 1.59 11.41
N SER A 18 -0.36 2.84 11.14
CA SER A 18 0.37 3.23 9.94
C SER A 18 1.75 2.59 9.90
N LYS A 19 2.19 2.27 8.68
CA LYS A 19 3.52 1.77 8.38
C LYS A 19 4.12 2.64 7.29
N PRO A 20 4.58 3.86 7.63
CA PRO A 20 5.26 4.71 6.65
C PRO A 20 6.51 4.01 6.15
N ARG A 21 6.91 4.27 4.90
CA ARG A 21 8.10 3.65 4.27
C ARG A 21 8.06 2.12 4.31
N HIS A 22 6.89 1.52 4.08
CA HIS A 22 6.76 0.08 3.94
C HIS A 22 6.21 -0.31 2.57
N CYS A 23 6.71 -1.42 2.04
CA CYS A 23 6.19 -2.07 0.84
C CYS A 23 5.52 -3.37 1.25
N PHE A 24 4.23 -3.51 1.00
CA PHE A 24 3.53 -4.77 1.16
C PHE A 24 3.73 -5.63 -0.10
N LEU A 25 4.54 -6.68 0.02
CA LEU A 25 4.89 -7.58 -1.08
C LEU A 25 3.98 -8.81 -1.09
N MET A 26 3.21 -8.93 -2.17
CA MET A 26 2.27 -10.01 -2.44
C MET A 26 2.96 -11.03 -3.35
N THR A 27 3.17 -12.23 -2.83
CA THR A 27 3.84 -13.31 -3.56
C THR A 27 3.34 -14.68 -3.10
N LYS A 28 3.84 -15.75 -3.70
CA LYS A 28 3.60 -17.10 -3.21
C LYS A 28 4.26 -17.27 -1.84
N LEU A 29 3.42 -17.42 -0.82
CA LEU A 29 3.83 -17.75 0.53
C LEU A 29 3.63 -19.25 0.80
N GLY A 30 4.48 -19.80 1.66
CA GLY A 30 4.43 -21.21 2.06
C GLY A 30 5.27 -22.13 1.16
N PRO A 31 6.04 -23.06 1.76
CA PRO A 31 6.93 -23.92 1.00
C PRO A 31 6.15 -24.96 0.17
N PRO A 32 6.68 -25.37 -1.00
CA PRO A 32 7.88 -24.81 -1.64
C PRO A 32 7.56 -23.52 -2.42
N VAL A 33 8.39 -22.50 -2.25
CA VAL A 33 8.40 -21.29 -3.09
C VAL A 33 9.41 -21.52 -4.23
N PRO A 34 9.04 -21.31 -5.51
CA PRO A 34 9.96 -21.46 -6.63
C PRO A 34 11.19 -20.55 -6.48
N ARG A 35 12.38 -21.04 -6.81
CA ARG A 35 13.63 -20.28 -6.70
C ARG A 35 13.60 -18.99 -7.53
N SER A 36 13.01 -19.05 -8.72
CA SER A 36 12.78 -17.90 -9.60
C SER A 36 12.00 -16.80 -8.90
N VAL A 37 10.95 -17.16 -8.16
CA VAL A 37 10.14 -16.23 -7.36
C VAL A 37 10.96 -15.65 -6.19
N CYS A 38 11.79 -16.45 -5.53
CA CYS A 38 12.69 -15.95 -4.48
C CYS A 38 13.67 -14.90 -5.02
N VAL A 39 14.23 -15.10 -6.22
CA VAL A 39 15.14 -14.12 -6.84
C VAL A 39 14.44 -12.78 -7.09
N ILE A 40 13.19 -12.80 -7.56
CA ILE A 40 12.40 -11.57 -7.74
C ILE A 40 12.13 -10.91 -6.39
N HIS A 41 11.71 -11.70 -5.40
CA HIS A 41 11.45 -11.22 -4.04
C HIS A 41 12.68 -10.52 -3.43
N ASP A 42 13.84 -11.14 -3.55
CA ASP A 42 15.09 -10.61 -2.99
C ASP A 42 15.51 -9.33 -3.71
N ALA A 43 15.38 -9.28 -5.04
CA ALA A 43 15.66 -8.06 -5.81
C ALA A 43 14.73 -6.90 -5.44
N VAL A 44 13.42 -7.17 -5.26
CA VAL A 44 12.47 -6.15 -4.78
C VAL A 44 12.86 -5.66 -3.39
N THR A 45 13.24 -6.59 -2.50
CA THR A 45 13.60 -6.27 -1.12
C THR A 45 14.87 -5.42 -1.06
N GLU A 46 15.89 -5.77 -1.83
CA GLU A 46 17.13 -4.99 -1.96
C GLU A 46 16.83 -3.56 -2.43
N LEU A 47 16.13 -3.41 -3.56
CA LEU A 47 15.86 -2.10 -4.16
C LEU A 47 14.93 -1.23 -3.30
N CYS A 48 13.93 -1.83 -2.63
CA CYS A 48 13.12 -1.12 -1.65
C CYS A 48 13.99 -0.62 -0.48
N THR A 49 14.93 -1.44 0.00
CA THR A 49 15.82 -1.06 1.10
C THR A 49 16.72 0.11 0.72
N ASP A 50 17.20 0.18 -0.52
CA ASP A 50 17.99 1.30 -1.04
C ASP A 50 17.21 2.64 -1.03
N PHE A 51 15.88 2.59 -1.02
CA PHE A 51 14.97 3.74 -0.92
C PHE A 51 14.36 3.92 0.49
N ASP A 52 14.98 3.30 1.51
CA ASP A 52 14.52 3.29 2.91
C ASP A 52 13.13 2.66 3.12
N TYR A 53 12.65 1.83 2.18
CA TYR A 53 11.43 1.06 2.34
C TYR A 53 11.68 -0.30 2.98
N ARG A 54 10.91 -0.60 4.02
CA ARG A 54 10.87 -1.95 4.60
C ARG A 54 9.84 -2.81 3.88
N VAL A 55 10.29 -3.93 3.30
CA VAL A 55 9.38 -4.94 2.75
C VAL A 55 8.73 -5.75 3.87
N ILE A 56 7.41 -5.93 3.77
CA ILE A 56 6.60 -6.80 4.63
C ILE A 56 5.69 -7.66 3.76
N ASP A 57 5.32 -8.81 4.28
CA ASP A 57 4.44 -9.77 3.61
C ASP A 57 3.35 -10.27 4.57
N ALA A 58 2.52 -11.20 4.11
CA ALA A 58 1.53 -11.80 4.98
C ALA A 58 2.15 -12.63 6.11
N ASN A 59 3.36 -13.17 6.00
CA ASN A 59 3.97 -13.95 7.09
C ASN A 59 4.52 -13.07 8.22
N SER A 60 4.72 -11.78 7.97
CA SER A 60 5.33 -10.82 8.88
C SER A 60 4.58 -10.59 10.22
N ARG A 61 3.36 -11.14 10.39
CA ARG A 61 2.61 -11.06 11.66
C ARG A 61 1.66 -12.24 11.86
N ILE A 62 1.87 -13.10 12.87
CA ILE A 62 0.90 -14.13 13.24
C ILE A 62 -0.17 -13.48 14.14
N THR A 63 -1.41 -13.37 13.67
CA THR A 63 -2.48 -12.66 14.41
C THR A 63 -3.56 -13.58 14.98
N GLY A 64 -3.51 -14.90 14.73
CA GLY A 64 -4.53 -15.86 15.19
C GLY A 64 -5.97 -15.59 14.70
N ARG A 65 -6.14 -14.62 13.81
CA ARG A 65 -7.41 -14.13 13.25
C ARG A 65 -7.49 -14.48 11.76
N ASP A 66 -8.66 -14.24 11.18
CA ASP A 66 -8.92 -14.39 9.73
C ASP A 66 -7.81 -13.78 8.87
N PHE A 67 -7.30 -14.58 7.93
CA PHE A 67 -6.19 -14.22 7.05
C PHE A 67 -6.55 -13.06 6.14
N LEU A 68 -7.79 -12.99 5.64
CA LEU A 68 -8.26 -11.93 4.74
C LEU A 68 -8.27 -10.57 5.43
N LEU A 69 -8.83 -10.49 6.65
CA LEU A 69 -8.85 -9.24 7.42
C LEU A 69 -7.44 -8.75 7.75
N LYS A 70 -6.50 -9.67 7.98
CA LYS A 70 -5.10 -9.34 8.21
C LYS A 70 -4.46 -8.73 6.97
N ILE A 71 -4.61 -9.35 5.80
CA ILE A 71 -4.11 -8.80 4.53
C ILE A 71 -4.68 -7.41 4.28
N TRP A 72 -5.99 -7.26 4.46
CA TRP A 72 -6.68 -5.97 4.31
C TRP A 72 -6.05 -4.86 5.17
N LYS A 73 -5.76 -5.17 6.44
CA LYS A 73 -5.10 -4.24 7.35
C LYS A 73 -3.64 -3.95 6.97
N LEU A 74 -2.91 -4.94 6.45
CA LEU A 74 -1.54 -4.75 5.98
C LEU A 74 -1.50 -3.79 4.78
N ILE A 75 -2.35 -4.03 3.77
CA ILE A 75 -2.51 -3.14 2.61
C ILE A 75 -2.89 -1.73 3.07
N ALA A 76 -3.89 -1.60 3.95
CA ALA A 76 -4.31 -0.31 4.47
C ALA A 76 -3.20 0.43 5.24
N SER A 77 -2.29 -0.30 5.90
CA SER A 77 -1.23 0.29 6.72
C SER A 77 -0.03 0.83 5.93
N ALA A 78 0.24 0.31 4.73
CA ALA A 78 1.39 0.68 3.92
C ALA A 78 1.02 1.66 2.79
N PRO A 79 1.98 2.45 2.27
CA PRO A 79 1.78 3.25 1.05
C PRO A 79 1.79 2.43 -0.24
N LEU A 80 2.69 1.42 -0.30
CA LEU A 80 3.07 0.73 -1.52
C LEU A 80 2.70 -0.76 -1.41
N SER A 81 2.07 -1.27 -2.46
CA SER A 81 1.71 -2.67 -2.64
C SER A 81 2.32 -3.20 -3.93
N VAL A 82 3.19 -4.20 -3.83
CA VAL A 82 3.85 -4.81 -4.99
C VAL A 82 3.42 -6.26 -5.11
N GLY A 83 3.00 -6.68 -6.30
CA GLY A 83 2.62 -8.07 -6.57
C GLY A 83 3.62 -8.77 -7.48
N ILE A 84 3.96 -10.04 -7.21
CA ILE A 84 4.79 -10.86 -8.09
C ILE A 84 3.92 -11.84 -8.88
N SER A 85 3.93 -11.70 -10.20
CA SER A 85 3.34 -12.64 -11.14
C SER A 85 4.44 -13.45 -11.84
N HIS A 86 4.37 -14.77 -11.73
CA HIS A 86 5.38 -15.67 -12.29
C HIS A 86 4.67 -16.94 -12.81
N GLU A 87 5.13 -17.50 -13.93
CA GLU A 87 4.52 -18.69 -14.55
C GLU A 87 4.52 -19.92 -13.62
N ASP A 88 5.52 -20.01 -12.73
CA ASP A 88 5.66 -21.07 -11.73
C ASP A 88 4.76 -20.89 -10.49
N ILE A 89 4.06 -19.76 -10.35
CA ILE A 89 3.10 -19.56 -9.26
C ILE A 89 1.75 -20.17 -9.71
N PRO A 90 1.14 -21.08 -8.93
CA PRO A 90 -0.16 -21.64 -9.29
C PRO A 90 -1.23 -20.57 -9.51
N GLU A 91 -2.10 -20.76 -10.48
CA GLU A 91 -3.14 -19.77 -10.85
C GLU A 91 -4.00 -19.33 -9.66
N ALA A 92 -4.38 -20.25 -8.77
CA ALA A 92 -5.13 -19.92 -7.56
C ALA A 92 -4.37 -18.97 -6.62
N THR A 93 -3.03 -19.10 -6.54
CA THR A 93 -2.20 -18.16 -5.76
C THR A 93 -2.05 -16.83 -6.48
N GLN A 94 -1.89 -16.82 -7.80
CA GLN A 94 -1.88 -15.57 -8.58
C GLN A 94 -3.21 -14.81 -8.47
N ALA A 95 -4.35 -15.52 -8.44
CA ALA A 95 -5.66 -14.92 -8.25
C ALA A 95 -5.75 -14.13 -6.93
N ASN A 96 -5.17 -14.65 -5.84
CA ASN A 96 -5.09 -13.91 -4.59
C ASN A 96 -4.23 -12.65 -4.72
N ILE A 97 -3.08 -12.73 -5.41
CA ILE A 97 -2.21 -11.56 -5.65
C ILE A 97 -2.97 -10.47 -6.42
N TYR A 98 -3.69 -10.85 -7.49
CA TYR A 98 -4.49 -9.90 -8.27
C TYR A 98 -5.64 -9.30 -7.47
N TYR A 99 -6.30 -10.10 -6.64
CA TYR A 99 -7.33 -9.63 -5.71
C TYR A 99 -6.77 -8.61 -4.71
N GLU A 100 -5.61 -8.89 -4.13
CA GLU A 100 -4.93 -8.01 -3.19
C GLU A 100 -4.47 -6.70 -3.84
N ILE A 101 -3.96 -6.73 -5.08
CA ILE A 101 -3.67 -5.51 -5.85
C ILE A 101 -4.93 -4.70 -6.10
N GLY A 102 -6.04 -5.34 -6.49
CA GLY A 102 -7.31 -4.64 -6.67
C GLY A 102 -7.79 -3.94 -5.38
N ILE A 103 -7.61 -4.59 -4.23
CA ILE A 103 -7.88 -3.96 -2.92
C ILE A 103 -6.96 -2.76 -2.69
N ALA A 104 -5.67 -2.89 -2.96
CA ALA A 104 -4.71 -1.80 -2.79
C ALA A 104 -5.08 -0.59 -3.65
N GLN A 105 -5.45 -0.81 -4.92
CA GLN A 105 -5.94 0.24 -5.82
C GLN A 105 -7.22 0.91 -5.30
N ALA A 106 -8.20 0.12 -4.86
CA ALA A 106 -9.44 0.64 -4.29
C ALA A 106 -9.21 1.47 -3.01
N LEU A 107 -8.16 1.14 -2.26
CA LEU A 107 -7.72 1.86 -1.07
C LEU A 107 -6.79 3.05 -1.38
N GLY A 108 -6.59 3.39 -2.65
CA GLY A 108 -5.76 4.51 -3.09
C GLY A 108 -4.28 4.34 -2.74
N LYS A 109 -3.79 3.10 -2.72
CA LYS A 109 -2.38 2.77 -2.49
C LYS A 109 -1.62 2.81 -3.81
N GLU A 110 -0.32 3.09 -3.71
CA GLU A 110 0.59 2.95 -4.84
C GLU A 110 0.76 1.46 -5.13
N THR A 111 0.59 1.08 -6.39
CA THR A 111 0.58 -0.33 -6.79
C THR A 111 1.49 -0.58 -7.97
N LEU A 112 2.27 -1.64 -7.89
CA LEU A 112 3.05 -2.12 -9.03
C LEU A 112 2.97 -3.63 -9.13
N LEU A 113 2.81 -4.13 -10.36
CA LEU A 113 2.96 -5.55 -10.63
C LEU A 113 4.34 -5.83 -11.21
N ILE A 114 5.03 -6.83 -10.66
CA ILE A 114 6.27 -7.34 -11.22
C ILE A 114 5.95 -8.67 -11.88
N LYS A 115 6.19 -8.77 -13.18
CA LYS A 115 5.93 -10.00 -13.92
C LYS A 115 7.22 -10.63 -14.40
N SER A 116 7.29 -11.95 -14.42
CA SER A 116 8.32 -12.64 -15.21
C SER A 116 8.06 -12.47 -16.72
N PRO A 117 9.06 -12.72 -17.58
CA PRO A 117 8.89 -12.60 -19.03
C PRO A 117 7.77 -13.49 -19.59
N LYS A 118 7.57 -14.69 -19.02
CA LYS A 118 6.57 -15.67 -19.50
C LYS A 118 5.24 -15.62 -18.73
N ALA A 119 5.15 -14.84 -17.65
CA ALA A 119 3.90 -14.67 -16.93
C ALA A 119 2.82 -14.05 -17.83
N ARG A 120 1.62 -14.63 -17.75
CA ARG A 120 0.43 -14.12 -18.43
C ARG A 120 -0.40 -13.33 -17.42
N LEU A 121 -0.62 -12.06 -17.74
CA LEU A 121 -1.44 -11.18 -16.91
C LEU A 121 -2.91 -11.23 -17.36
N PRO A 122 -3.88 -11.07 -16.42
CA PRO A 122 -5.26 -10.80 -16.79
C PRO A 122 -5.37 -9.51 -17.61
N SER A 123 -6.39 -9.40 -18.46
CA SER A 123 -6.52 -8.31 -19.43
C SER A 123 -6.47 -6.91 -18.83
N ASP A 124 -7.04 -6.73 -17.64
CA ASP A 124 -7.05 -5.43 -16.97
C ASP A 124 -5.66 -5.05 -16.47
N PHE A 125 -4.84 -6.03 -16.05
CA PHE A 125 -3.46 -5.82 -15.64
C PHE A 125 -2.49 -5.64 -16.80
N ILE A 126 -2.87 -5.95 -18.04
CA ILE A 126 -2.09 -5.57 -19.23
C ILE A 126 -2.07 -4.04 -19.40
N ARG A 127 -3.12 -3.36 -18.92
CA ARG A 127 -3.25 -1.89 -18.94
C ARG A 127 -2.73 -1.22 -17.67
N THR A 128 -2.53 -1.99 -16.60
CA THR A 128 -1.92 -1.51 -15.35
C THR A 128 -0.40 -1.38 -15.54
N GLU A 129 0.22 -0.47 -14.81
CA GLU A 129 1.68 -0.38 -14.75
C GLU A 129 2.27 -1.68 -14.18
N TYR A 130 3.12 -2.31 -14.97
CA TYR A 130 3.93 -3.44 -14.55
C TYR A 130 5.38 -3.22 -14.96
N VAL A 131 6.29 -3.79 -14.17
CA VAL A 131 7.70 -3.93 -14.55
C VAL A 131 7.98 -5.40 -14.82
N GLU A 132 8.53 -5.69 -15.99
CA GLU A 132 9.00 -7.03 -16.29
C GLU A 132 10.35 -7.29 -15.59
N PHE A 133 10.50 -8.47 -15.00
CA PHE A 133 11.75 -8.91 -14.38
C PHE A 133 12.71 -9.43 -15.45
N ASN A 134 13.53 -8.51 -15.97
CA ASN A 134 14.57 -8.73 -16.98
C ASN A 134 15.81 -7.84 -16.67
N ASP A 135 16.72 -7.69 -17.64
CA ASP A 135 17.97 -6.94 -17.44
C ASP A 135 17.77 -5.45 -17.13
N GLU A 136 16.60 -4.88 -17.48
CA GLU A 136 16.24 -3.47 -17.20
C GLU A 136 15.42 -3.31 -15.91
N PHE A 137 15.13 -4.41 -15.19
CA PHE A 137 14.26 -4.40 -14.02
C PHE A 137 14.69 -3.38 -12.96
N ARG A 138 15.98 -3.38 -12.62
CA ARG A 138 16.55 -2.50 -11.59
C ARG A 138 16.30 -1.03 -11.93
N ASP A 139 16.59 -0.61 -13.16
CA ASP A 139 16.47 0.79 -13.56
C ASP A 139 15.00 1.23 -13.57
N ARG A 140 14.10 0.39 -14.09
CA ARG A 140 12.65 0.70 -14.13
C ARG A 140 12.03 0.72 -12.75
N PHE A 141 12.39 -0.22 -11.88
CA PHE A 141 11.86 -0.27 -10.51
C PHE A 141 12.40 0.90 -9.67
N ASN A 142 13.67 1.27 -9.82
CA ASN A 142 14.23 2.46 -9.18
C ASN A 142 13.56 3.75 -9.66
N ALA A 143 13.29 3.88 -10.96
CA ALA A 143 12.56 5.03 -11.49
C ALA A 143 11.15 5.13 -10.87
N TYR A 144 10.45 4.01 -10.73
CA TYR A 144 9.16 3.96 -10.06
C TYR A 144 9.25 4.34 -8.57
N LEU A 145 10.23 3.81 -7.83
CA LEU A 145 10.43 4.18 -6.43
C LEU A 145 10.77 5.66 -6.26
N ALA A 146 11.56 6.24 -7.17
CA ALA A 146 11.86 7.66 -7.19
C ALA A 146 10.60 8.51 -7.43
N SER A 147 9.73 8.11 -8.37
CA SER A 147 8.48 8.84 -8.63
C SER A 147 7.51 8.82 -7.45
N LEU A 148 7.62 7.87 -6.51
CA LEU A 148 6.81 7.89 -5.29
C LEU A 148 7.08 9.13 -4.45
N LEU A 149 8.32 9.61 -4.39
CA LEU A 149 8.66 10.83 -3.64
C LEU A 149 7.98 12.06 -4.25
N GLU A 150 8.02 12.19 -5.57
CA GLU A 150 7.31 13.24 -6.31
C GLU A 150 5.79 13.15 -6.06
N GLN A 151 5.24 11.93 -6.00
CA GLN A 151 3.84 11.70 -5.68
C GLN A 151 3.48 12.13 -4.25
N ALA A 152 4.37 11.95 -3.27
CA ALA A 152 4.16 12.44 -1.91
C ALA A 152 4.07 13.97 -1.86
N GLU A 153 4.97 14.66 -2.57
CA GLU A 153 4.94 16.12 -2.70
C GLU A 153 3.65 16.59 -3.38
N HIS A 154 3.22 15.90 -4.44
CA HIS A 154 1.96 16.18 -5.11
C HIS A 154 0.76 16.05 -4.15
N TYR A 155 0.71 14.98 -3.35
CA TYR A 155 -0.36 14.79 -2.37
C TYR A 155 -0.39 15.90 -1.31
N GLU A 156 0.76 16.36 -0.84
CA GLU A 156 0.79 17.50 0.08
C GLU A 156 0.24 18.78 -0.56
N ILE A 157 0.65 19.10 -1.79
CA ILE A 157 0.15 20.27 -2.54
C ILE A 157 -1.37 20.18 -2.74
N VAL A 158 -1.89 19.00 -3.08
CA VAL A 158 -3.34 18.79 -3.23
C VAL A 158 -4.06 19.01 -1.91
N ALA A 159 -3.50 18.53 -0.80
CA ALA A 159 -4.08 18.75 0.52
C ALA A 159 -4.19 20.24 0.85
N ASP A 160 -3.18 21.05 0.50
CA ASP A 160 -3.17 22.50 0.71
C ASP A 160 -4.22 23.26 -0.13
N GLN A 161 -4.67 22.67 -1.22
CA GLN A 161 -5.69 23.28 -2.09
C GLN A 161 -7.12 22.92 -1.66
N LEU A 162 -7.27 22.05 -0.65
CA LEU A 162 -8.55 21.49 -0.22
C LEU A 162 -9.15 22.22 1.01
N ASP A 163 -9.11 23.55 1.02
CA ASP A 163 -9.61 24.41 2.10
C ASP A 163 -11.04 24.10 2.57
N ARG A 164 -11.90 23.57 1.67
CA ARG A 164 -13.31 23.29 1.96
C ARG A 164 -13.61 21.81 2.25
N ASN A 165 -12.60 20.95 2.26
CA ASN A 165 -12.78 19.51 2.50
C ASN A 165 -11.67 18.95 3.40
N PRO A 166 -11.71 19.24 4.71
CA PRO A 166 -10.64 18.87 5.64
C PRO A 166 -10.42 17.34 5.70
N ILE A 167 -11.49 16.54 5.57
CA ILE A 167 -11.37 15.07 5.58
C ILE A 167 -10.57 14.58 4.37
N LEU A 168 -10.81 15.13 3.19
CA LEU A 168 -10.07 14.75 1.99
C LEU A 168 -8.63 15.26 2.04
N ALA A 169 -8.40 16.47 2.56
CA ALA A 169 -7.07 17.01 2.78
C ALA A 169 -6.25 16.10 3.72
N ILE A 170 -6.83 15.67 4.84
CA ILE A 170 -6.23 14.73 5.79
C ILE A 170 -5.92 13.38 5.11
N ASP A 171 -6.78 12.88 4.22
CA ASP A 171 -6.50 11.64 3.48
C ASP A 171 -5.27 11.77 2.58
N TYR A 172 -5.12 12.90 1.88
CA TYR A 172 -3.92 13.17 1.06
C TYR A 172 -2.66 13.33 1.92
N LEU A 173 -2.72 14.05 3.04
CA LEU A 173 -1.60 14.16 3.99
C LEU A 173 -1.19 12.79 4.54
N LYS A 174 -2.16 11.91 4.83
CA LYS A 174 -1.89 10.54 5.24
C LYS A 174 -1.17 9.75 4.17
N ARG A 175 -1.56 9.88 2.90
CA ARG A 175 -0.88 9.21 1.78
C ARG A 175 0.55 9.71 1.61
N ALA A 176 0.74 11.03 1.63
CA ALA A 176 2.04 11.66 1.60
C ALA A 176 2.92 11.15 2.76
N PHE A 177 2.40 11.12 3.99
CA PHE A 177 3.11 10.61 5.16
C PHE A 177 3.48 9.15 5.04
N LEU A 178 2.56 8.30 4.56
CA LEU A 178 2.85 6.89 4.40
C LEU A 178 4.01 6.68 3.42
N ILE A 179 4.07 7.46 2.34
CA ILE A 179 5.16 7.40 1.36
C ILE A 179 6.46 7.96 1.95
N SER A 180 6.43 9.18 2.49
CA SER A 180 7.64 9.94 2.84
C SER A 180 8.16 9.64 4.25
N GLY A 181 7.29 9.23 5.18
CA GLY A 181 7.58 9.15 6.61
C GLY A 181 7.75 10.51 7.30
N ASP A 182 7.38 11.61 6.64
CA ASP A 182 7.61 12.96 7.17
C ASP A 182 6.59 13.34 8.26
N GLU A 183 7.11 13.51 9.48
CA GLU A 183 6.37 13.90 10.68
C GLU A 183 5.66 15.25 10.55
N HIS A 184 6.14 16.17 9.71
CA HIS A 184 5.48 17.44 9.46
C HIS A 184 4.03 17.26 8.98
N LEU A 185 3.79 16.27 8.12
CA LEU A 185 2.48 15.99 7.54
C LEU A 185 1.45 15.58 8.60
N ARG A 186 1.90 14.90 9.66
CA ARG A 186 1.03 14.56 10.81
C ARG A 186 0.63 15.79 11.60
N ASN A 187 1.57 16.71 11.81
CA ASN A 187 1.28 17.96 12.50
C ASN A 187 0.32 18.83 11.69
N LYS A 188 0.47 18.85 10.36
CA LYS A 188 -0.43 19.53 9.42
C LYS A 188 -1.84 18.95 9.46
N ALA A 189 -1.97 17.62 9.45
CA ALA A 189 -3.27 16.96 9.55
C ALA A 189 -3.98 17.24 10.89
N ARG A 190 -3.23 17.33 12.00
CA ARG A 190 -3.77 17.75 13.30
C ARG A 190 -4.25 19.20 13.26
N GLY A 191 -3.49 20.13 12.69
CA GLY A 191 -3.94 21.52 12.52
C GLY A 191 -5.27 21.62 11.78
N LEU A 192 -5.45 20.84 10.71
CA LEU A 192 -6.71 20.82 9.95
C LEU A 192 -7.90 20.23 10.73
N LEU A 193 -7.67 19.26 11.61
CA LEU A 193 -8.72 18.75 12.51
C LEU A 193 -9.19 19.84 13.49
N ASP A 194 -8.22 20.50 14.14
CA ASP A 194 -8.45 21.53 15.13
C ASP A 194 -9.23 22.70 14.51
N GLU A 195 -8.79 23.18 13.34
CA GLU A 195 -9.45 24.24 12.58
C GLU A 195 -10.86 23.87 12.12
N ALA A 196 -11.09 22.60 11.79
CA ALA A 196 -12.40 22.10 11.39
C ALA A 196 -13.35 21.83 12.58
N GLY A 197 -12.87 21.97 13.83
CA GLY A 197 -13.66 21.69 15.04
C GLY A 197 -14.06 20.22 15.17
N LEU A 198 -13.21 19.30 14.70
CA LEU A 198 -13.52 17.86 14.67
C LEU A 198 -13.01 17.10 15.92
N ASP A 199 -12.29 17.77 16.82
CA ASP A 199 -11.66 17.13 18.00
C ASP A 199 -12.64 16.64 19.06
N ASP A 200 -13.79 17.30 19.19
CA ASP A 200 -14.83 16.94 20.17
C ASP A 200 -15.68 15.73 19.73
N ARG A 201 -15.38 15.13 18.57
CA ARG A 201 -16.10 13.96 18.09
C ARG A 201 -15.73 12.68 18.86
N ALA A 202 -16.61 11.68 18.76
CA ALA A 202 -16.35 10.38 19.34
C ALA A 202 -15.05 9.79 18.77
N ARG A 203 -14.19 9.20 19.62
CA ARG A 203 -12.86 8.68 19.22
C ARG A 203 -12.87 7.61 18.11
N ASN A 204 -14.03 7.00 17.86
CA ASN A 204 -14.27 6.04 16.79
C ASN A 204 -14.91 6.66 15.53
N SER A 205 -15.04 7.99 15.49
CA SER A 205 -15.50 8.72 14.32
C SER A 205 -14.52 8.55 13.17
N VAL A 206 -15.05 8.58 11.96
CA VAL A 206 -14.26 8.42 10.73
C VAL A 206 -13.19 9.49 10.64
N GLU A 207 -13.53 10.71 11.07
CA GLU A 207 -12.67 11.88 11.02
C GLU A 207 -11.45 11.72 11.93
N LEU A 208 -11.66 11.31 13.19
CA LEU A 208 -10.55 11.08 14.11
C LEU A 208 -9.70 9.87 13.71
N LEU A 209 -10.32 8.80 13.20
CA LEU A 209 -9.58 7.64 12.68
C LEU A 209 -8.80 7.97 11.39
N ALA A 210 -9.26 8.92 10.59
CA ALA A 210 -8.58 9.36 9.38
C ALA A 210 -7.30 10.14 9.69
N ALA A 211 -7.30 10.89 10.79
CA ALA A 211 -6.18 11.73 11.22
C ALA A 211 -5.25 11.07 12.25
N ASP A 212 -5.67 9.97 12.88
CA ASP A 212 -4.83 9.15 13.76
C ASP A 212 -3.93 8.22 12.92
N PHE A 213 -2.82 8.78 12.41
CA PHE A 213 -1.83 8.05 11.59
C PHE A 213 -0.38 8.29 11.96
#